data_AF-A0A942LJT6-F1
#
_entry.id   AF-A0A942LJT6-F1
#
_cell.length_a   1.000
_cell.length_b   1.000
_cell.length_c   1.000
_cell.angle_alpha   90.00
_cell.angle_beta   90.00
_cell.angle_gamma   90.00
#
_symmetry.space_group_name_H-M   'P 1'
#
loop_
_entity.id
_entity.type
_entity.pdbx_description
1 polymer ?
#
loop_
_entity_poly.entity_id
_entity_poly.type
_entity_poly.pdbx_seq_one_letter_code
_entity_poly.pdbx_strand_id
1 'polypeptide(L)' 'MAEKKQNKISIHLRLIPEHKEKLDELAASQNRTVTNWIETLIIEQWGKLKQNAHKNKDE' A
#
# COMPACT_ATOMS: atom_id res chain seq x y z
N MET A 1 2.73 -15.31 -26.22
CA MET A 1 2.04 -14.46 -25.24
C MET A 1 2.52 -14.88 -23.86
N ALA A 2 3.35 -14.08 -23.19
CA ALA A 2 3.97 -14.48 -21.92
C ALA A 2 2.99 -14.25 -20.76
N GLU A 3 2.59 -15.33 -20.10
CA GLU A 3 1.84 -15.28 -18.85
C GLU A 3 2.69 -14.55 -17.79
N LYS A 4 2.33 -13.30 -17.48
CA LYS A 4 2.88 -12.60 -16.31
C LYS A 4 2.35 -13.34 -15.07
N LYS A 5 3.19 -14.21 -14.52
CA LYS A 5 2.99 -14.84 -13.21
C LYS A 5 2.80 -13.72 -12.19
N GLN A 6 1.56 -13.43 -11.82
CA GLN A 6 1.27 -12.49 -10.74
C GLN A 6 1.71 -13.17 -9.46
N ASN A 7 2.90 -12.83 -8.96
CA ASN A 7 3.33 -13.23 -7.62
C ASN A 7 2.39 -12.54 -6.64
N LYS A 8 1.37 -13.28 -6.19
CA LYS A 8 0.44 -12.80 -5.17
C LYS A 8 1.16 -12.89 -3.83
N ILE A 9 1.46 -11.74 -3.25
CA ILE A 9 2.07 -11.65 -1.91
C ILE A 9 0.92 -11.50 -0.91
N SER A 10 0.74 -12.50 -0.04
CA SER A 10 -0.19 -12.42 1.07
C SER A 10 0.54 -11.88 2.29
N ILE A 11 0.09 -10.75 2.82
CA ILE A 11 0.69 -10.09 3.99
C ILE A 11 -0.34 -10.09 5.11
N HIS A 12 0.03 -10.60 6.28
CA HIS A 12 -0.79 -10.50 7.48
C HIS A 12 -0.34 -9.28 8.30
N LEU A 13 -1.21 -8.28 8.40
CA LEU A 13 -0.97 -7.07 9.18
C LEU A 13 -1.73 -7.17 10.50
N ARG A 14 -1.04 -6.97 11.62
CA ARG A 14 -1.67 -6.79 12.92
C ARG A 14 -1.83 -5.29 13.16
N LEU A 15 -3.06 -4.81 13.05
CA LEU A 15 -3.40 -3.42 13.32
C LEU A 15 -3.52 -3.21 14.83
N ILE A 16 -2.97 -2.10 15.31
CA ILE A 16 -3.25 -1.60 16.66
C ILE A 16 -4.72 -1.17 16.67
N PRO A 17 -5.52 -1.56 17.69
CA PRO A 17 -6.97 -1.31 17.72
C PRO A 17 -7.34 0.15 17.48
N GLU A 18 -6.56 1.09 18.04
CA GLU A 18 -6.78 2.54 17.93
C GLU A 18 -6.72 3.05 16.48
N HIS A 19 -5.95 2.38 15.61
CA HIS A 19 -5.87 2.73 14.19
C HIS A 19 -6.92 2.02 13.34
N LYS A 20 -7.56 0.96 13.86
CA LYS A 20 -8.55 0.18 13.13
C LYS A 20 -9.81 1.01 12.83
N GLU A 21 -10.32 1.76 13.80
CA GLU A 21 -11.49 2.63 13.60
C GLU A 21 -11.21 3.70 12.54
N LYS A 22 -10.09 4.42 12.67
CA LYS A 22 -9.69 5.43 11.68
C LYS A 22 -9.50 4.85 10.28
N LEU A 23 -9.00 3.63 10.18
CA LEU A 23 -8.84 2.91 8.91
C LEU A 23 -10.20 2.56 8.28
N ASP A 24 -11.15 2.12 9.09
CA ASP A 24 -12.51 1.78 8.62
C ASP A 24 -13.23 3.05 8.13
N GLU A 25 -13.14 4.15 8.86
CA GLU A 25 -13.68 5.46 8.46
C GLU A 25 -13.08 5.96 7.14
N LEU A 26 -11.76 5.87 7.00
CA LEU A 26 -11.06 6.30 5.77
C LEU A 26 -11.40 5.41 4.57
N ALA A 27 -11.52 4.10 4.78
CA ALA A 27 -11.91 3.16 3.74
C ALA A 27 -13.36 3.39 3.29
N ALA A 28 -14.28 3.57 4.25
CA ALA A 28 -15.68 3.88 4.01
C ALA A 28 -15.84 5.19 3.23
N SER A 29 -15.10 6.24 3.60
CA SER A 29 -15.13 7.53 2.92
C SER A 29 -14.69 7.46 1.46
N GLN A 30 -13.87 6.49 1.08
CA GLN A 30 -13.38 6.31 -0.29
C GLN A 30 -14.14 5.22 -1.07
N ASN A 31 -15.19 4.65 -0.48
CA ASN A 31 -15.96 3.54 -1.05
C ASN A 31 -15.06 2.34 -1.45
N ARG A 32 -14.01 2.11 -0.66
CA ARG A 32 -13.01 1.05 -0.85
C ARG A 32 -12.98 0.15 0.38
N THR A 33 -12.52 -1.08 0.20
CA THR A 33 -12.21 -1.95 1.34
C THR A 33 -10.90 -1.52 1.98
N VAL A 34 -10.79 -1.68 3.31
CA VAL A 34 -9.56 -1.39 4.07
C VAL A 34 -8.34 -2.06 3.43
N THR A 35 -8.49 -3.29 2.93
CA THR A 35 -7.44 -4.03 2.22
C THR A 35 -6.94 -3.29 0.97
N ASN A 36 -7.85 -2.81 0.13
CA ASN A 36 -7.50 -2.11 -1.11
C ASN A 36 -6.87 -0.74 -0.83
N TRP A 37 -7.32 -0.08 0.24
CA TRP A 37 -6.74 1.18 0.71
C TRP A 37 -5.30 0.99 1.23
N ILE A 38 -5.08 -0.04 2.06
CA ILE A 38 -3.74 -0.40 2.56
C ILE A 38 -2.83 -0.79 1.39
N GLU A 39 -3.31 -1.57 0.42
CA GLU A 39 -2.55 -1.93 -0.77
C GLU A 39 -2.10 -0.68 -1.55
N THR A 40 -3.03 0.26 -1.78
CA THR A 40 -2.74 1.53 -2.47
C THR A 40 -1.65 2.30 -1.72
N LEU A 41 -1.77 2.47 -0.40
CA LEU A 41 -0.78 3.19 0.39
C LEU A 41 0.60 2.55 0.38
N ILE A 42 0.66 1.21 0.45
CA ILE A 42 1.93 0.49 0.35
C ILE A 42 2.58 0.77 -1.00
N ILE A 43 1.81 0.64 -2.10
CA ILE A 43 2.32 0.91 -3.45
C ILE A 43 2.80 2.36 -3.60
N GLU A 44 2.03 3.33 -3.10
CA GLU A 44 2.41 4.75 -3.15
C GLU A 44 3.67 5.04 -2.34
N GLN A 45 3.80 4.49 -1.13
CA GLN A 45 4.99 4.67 -0.30
C GLN A 45 6.22 4.05 -0.94
N TRP A 46 6.09 2.84 -1.50
CA TRP A 46 7.17 2.20 -2.25
C TRP A 46 7.57 3.00 -3.49
N GLY A 47 6.59 3.60 -4.18
CA GLY A 47 6.84 4.52 -5.30
C GLY A 47 7.67 5.73 -4.87
N LYS A 48 7.31 6.38 -3.76
CA LYS A 48 8.05 7.52 -3.20
C LYS A 48 9.46 7.16 -2.76
N LEU A 49 9.65 6.01 -2.11
CA LEU A 49 10.97 5.51 -1.71
C LEU A 49 11.87 5.27 -2.93
N LYS A 50 11.34 4.69 -4.01
CA LYS A 50 12.10 4.48 -5.24
C LYS A 50 12.48 5.79 -5.93
N GLN A 51 11.59 6.78 -5.94
CA GLN A 51 11.87 8.10 -6.51
C GLN A 51 12.94 8.86 -5.71
N ASN A 52 12.86 8.84 -4.38
CA ASN A 52 13.89 9.46 -3.53
C ASN A 52 15.24 8.75 -3.62
N ALA A 53 15.26 7.42 -3.74
CA ALA A 53 16.50 6.67 -3.96
C ALA A 53 17.14 6.98 -5.32
N HIS A 54 16.35 7.36 -6.34
CA HIS A 54 16.87 7.79 -7.64
C HIS A 54 17.42 9.22 -7.59
N LYS A 55 16.80 10.11 -6.81
CA LYS A 55 17.22 11.51 -6.68
C LYS A 55 18.55 11.70 -5.94
N ASN A 56 18.88 10.82 -5.00
CA ASN A 56 20.14 10.88 -4.23
C ASN A 56 21.37 10.25 -4.95
N LYS A 57 21.21 9.72 -6.17
CA LYS A 57 22.33 9.15 -6.95
C LYS A 57 22.93 10.12 -7.98
N ASP A 58 22.31 11.29 -8.14
CA ASP A 58 22.71 12.34 -9.08
C ASP A 58 23.27 13.59 -8.37
N GLU A 59 23.57 13.50 -7.06
CA GLU A 59 24.23 14.56 -6.27
C GLU A 59 25.64 14.15 -5.83
#